data_AF-A0A318CQT9-F1
#
_entry.id   AF-A0A318CQT9-F1
#
_cell.length_a   1.000
_cell.length_b   1.000
_cell.length_c   1.000
_cell.angle_alpha   90.00
_cell.angle_beta   90.00
_cell.angle_gamma   90.00
#
_symmetry.space_group_name_H-M   'P 1'
#
loop_
_entity.id
_entity.type
_entity.pdbx_description
1 polymer ?
#
loop_
_entity_poly.entity_id
_entity_poly.type
_entity_poly.pdbx_seq_one_letter_code
_entity_poly.pdbx_strand_id
1 'polypeptide(L)' 'QAFYNFARPHMSLREKVSETTKPFEQRWASKTPGMAAGLTDHVWTFRELLTVKLAQAP' A
#
# COMPACT_ATOMS: atom_id res chain seq x y z
N GLN A 1 6.81 8.52 -10.64
CA GLN A 1 7.22 8.22 -9.25
C GLN A 1 6.04 8.01 -8.32
N ALA A 2 5.14 9.00 -8.11
CA ALA A 2 4.01 8.88 -7.18
C ALA A 2 3.12 7.64 -7.41
N PHE A 3 2.68 7.39 -8.65
CA PHE A 3 1.85 6.21 -8.95
C PHE A 3 2.54 4.88 -8.59
N TYR A 4 3.84 4.74 -8.88
CA TYR A 4 4.60 3.53 -8.53
C TYR A 4 4.72 3.36 -7.01
N ASN A 5 4.99 4.45 -6.28
CA ASN A 5 5.20 4.41 -4.83
C ASN A 5 3.91 4.20 -4.04
N PHE A 6 2.79 4.74 -4.50
CA PHE A 6 1.56 4.82 -3.71
C PHE A 6 0.41 3.97 -4.25
N ALA A 7 0.31 3.77 -5.56
CA ALA A 7 -0.82 3.09 -6.21
C ALA A 7 -0.50 1.70 -6.76
N ARG A 8 0.78 1.31 -6.85
CA ARG A 8 1.20 0.01 -7.39
C ARG A 8 1.73 -0.90 -6.28
N PRO A 9 0.95 -1.90 -5.84
CA PRO A 9 1.46 -2.92 -4.92
C PRO A 9 2.66 -3.67 -5.51
N HIS A 10 3.63 -3.97 -4.67
CA HIS A 10 4.85 -4.67 -5.07
C HIS A 10 4.90 -6.07 -4.46
N MET A 11 5.18 -7.08 -5.28
CA MET A 11 5.11 -8.48 -4.86
C MET A 11 6.09 -8.84 -3.75
N SER A 12 7.29 -8.25 -3.75
CA SER A 12 8.33 -8.49 -2.73
C SER A 12 8.08 -7.76 -1.41
N LEU A 13 7.16 -6.79 -1.38
CA LEU A 13 6.81 -6.04 -0.16
C LEU A 13 5.60 -6.64 0.56
N ARG A 14 4.97 -7.68 -0.01
CA ARG A 14 3.77 -8.29 0.57
C ARG A 14 4.06 -8.89 1.95
N GLU A 15 3.11 -8.69 2.86
CA GLU A 15 3.22 -9.18 4.24
C GLU A 15 2.26 -10.34 4.46
N LYS A 16 2.64 -11.25 5.36
CA LYS A 16 1.80 -12.40 5.69
C LYS A 16 0.63 -11.89 6.55
N VAL A 17 -0.60 -12.15 6.13
CA VAL A 17 -1.83 -11.67 6.82
C VAL A 17 -1.99 -12.34 8.19
N SER A 18 -1.64 -13.62 8.28
CA SER A 18 -1.70 -14.41 9.51
C SER A 18 -0.68 -15.54 9.45
N GLU A 19 -0.14 -15.95 10.59
CA GLU A 19 0.75 -17.11 10.64
C GLU A 19 0.01 -18.43 10.36
N THR A 20 -1.27 -18.49 10.71
CA THR A 20 -2.14 -19.66 10.65
C THR A 20 -3.19 -19.55 9.54
N THR A 21 -2.80 -19.08 8.35
CA THR A 21 -3.71 -19.02 7.20
C THR A 21 -4.20 -20.43 6.83
N LYS A 22 -5.51 -20.65 6.79
CA LYS A 22 -6.09 -21.93 6.34
C LYS A 22 -5.89 -22.12 4.83
N PRO A 23 -5.99 -23.36 4.32
CA PRO A 23 -6.16 -23.58 2.89
C PRO A 23 -7.32 -22.71 2.37
N PHE A 24 -7.11 -22.04 1.23
CA PHE A 24 -8.06 -21.11 0.57
C PHE A 24 -8.24 -19.72 1.20
N GLU A 25 -7.58 -19.39 2.32
CA GLU A 25 -7.57 -18.03 2.87
C GLU A 25 -6.45 -17.15 2.28
N GLN A 26 -6.67 -15.83 2.27
CA GLN A 26 -5.68 -14.89 1.76
C GLN A 26 -4.45 -14.84 2.68
N ARG A 27 -3.35 -15.39 2.18
CA ARG A 27 -2.07 -15.45 2.92
C ARG A 27 -1.29 -14.14 2.90
N TRP A 28 -1.48 -13.31 1.87
CA TRP A 28 -0.62 -12.16 1.59
C TRP A 28 -1.42 -10.87 1.46
N ALA A 29 -1.03 -9.84 2.22
CA ALA A 29 -1.52 -8.48 2.08
C ALA A 29 -0.70 -7.73 1.02
N SER A 30 -1.38 -6.96 0.17
CA SER A 30 -0.76 -6.06 -0.78
C SER A 30 -0.07 -4.90 -0.05
N LYS A 31 1.15 -4.56 -0.48
CA LYS A 31 1.93 -3.45 0.10
C LYS A 31 2.63 -2.66 -1.00
N THR A 32 2.59 -1.33 -0.92
CA THR A 32 3.29 -0.42 -1.84
C THR A 32 4.61 0.06 -1.23
N PRO A 33 5.56 0.60 -2.02
CA PRO A 33 6.77 1.22 -1.46
C PRO A 33 6.47 2.32 -0.44
N GLY A 34 5.45 3.15 -0.67
CA GLY A 34 5.00 4.19 0.26
C GLY A 34 4.50 3.61 1.59
N MET A 35 3.80 2.47 1.55
CA MET A 35 3.41 1.74 2.76
C MET A 35 4.61 1.14 3.49
N ALA A 36 5.59 0.58 2.77
CA ALA A 36 6.82 0.06 3.36
C ALA A 36 7.68 1.15 4.01
N ALA A 37 7.65 2.37 3.47
CA ALA A 37 8.32 3.53 4.03
C ALA A 37 7.53 4.22 5.17
N GLY A 38 6.32 3.75 5.51
CA GLY A 38 5.47 4.37 6.54
C GLY A 38 4.86 5.71 6.14
N LEU A 39 4.84 6.05 4.85
CA LEU A 39 4.28 7.32 4.34
C LEU A 39 2.76 7.27 4.17
N THR A 40 2.19 6.07 4.09
CA THR A 40 0.75 5.80 3.95
C THR A 40 0.43 4.39 4.46
N ASP A 41 -0.83 4.10 4.73
CA ASP A 41 -1.33 2.81 5.22
C ASP A 41 -2.20 2.06 4.20
N HIS A 42 -2.50 2.68 3.06
CA HIS A 42 -3.33 2.11 2.01
C HIS A 42 -2.70 2.23 0.62
N VAL A 43 -3.23 1.44 -0.32
CA VAL A 43 -2.94 1.52 -1.75
C VAL A 43 -3.83 2.60 -2.36
N TRP A 44 -3.22 3.62 -2.94
CA TRP A 44 -3.95 4.74 -3.53
C TRP A 44 -4.51 4.39 -4.89
N THR A 45 -5.71 4.88 -5.19
CA THR A 45 -6.24 4.94 -6.54
C THR A 45 -5.65 6.13 -7.31
N PHE A 46 -5.74 6.10 -8.64
CA PHE A 46 -5.30 7.22 -9.47
C PHE A 46 -6.06 8.51 -9.13
N ARG A 47 -7.36 8.40 -8.83
CA ARG A 47 -8.19 9.56 -8.45
C ARG A 47 -7.73 10.17 -7.14
N GLU A 48 -7.52 9.35 -6.10
CA GLU A 48 -7.05 9.83 -4.80
C GLU A 48 -5.71 10.55 -4.92
N LEU A 49 -4.77 10.01 -5.71
CA LEU A 49 -3.46 10.65 -5.93
C LEU A 49 -3.57 12.04 -6.57
N LEU A 50 -4.57 12.26 -7.42
CA LEU A 50 -4.79 13.55 -8.07
C LEU A 50 -5.62 14.53 -7.23
N THR A 51 -6.39 14.04 -6.27
CA THR A 51 -7.28 14.87 -5.44
C THR A 51 -6.81 15.04 -4.00
N VAL A 52 -5.73 14.38 -3.61
CA VAL A 52 -5.18 14.49 -2.26
C VAL A 52 -4.82 15.93 -1.96
N LYS A 53 -5.34 16.44 -0.85
CA LYS A 53 -4.90 17.73 -0.31
C LYS A 53 -3.69 17.46 0.56
N LEU A 54 -2.52 17.82 0.05
CA LEU A 54 -1.31 17.86 0.86
C LEU A 54 -1.48 19.02 1.84
N ALA A 55 -1.71 18.70 3.12
CA ALA A 55 -1.62 19.73 4.16
C ALA A 55 -0.20 20.31 4.10
N GLN A 56 -0.09 21.62 3.91
CA GLN A 56 1.21 22.27 4.04
C GLN A 56 1.60 22.19 5.52
N ALA A 57 2.79 21.66 5.79
CA ALA A 57 3.36 21.73 7.14
C ALA A 57 3.46 23.21 7.56
N PRO A 58 3.15 23.54 8.82
CA PRO A 58 3.26 24.91 9.33
C PRO A 58 4.69 25.45 9.25
#